data_AF-A0A653CI37-F1
#
_entry.id   AF-A0A653CI37-F1
#
_cell.length_a   1.000
_cell.length_b   1.000
_cell.length_c   1.000
_cell.angle_alpha   90.00
_cell.angle_beta   90.00
_cell.angle_gamma   90.00
#
_symmetry.space_group_name_H-M   'P 1'
#
loop_
_entity.id
_entity.type
_entity.pdbx_description
1 polymer ?
#
loop_
_entity_poly.entity_id
_entity_poly.type
_entity_poly.pdbx_seq_one_letter_code
_entity_poly.pdbx_strand_id
1 'polypeptide(L)' 'MATVPSTIVVFTEDKKNLPIKYAAVVMKQLFQYGVREVVDHGDKIYI' A
#
# COMPACT_ATOMS: atom_id res chain seq x y z
N MET A 1 5.13 17.79 -11.81
CA MET A 1 5.63 16.40 -11.69
C MET A 1 6.30 16.32 -10.34
N ALA A 2 5.78 15.54 -9.39
CA ALA A 2 6.35 15.48 -8.04
C ALA A 2 7.76 14.88 -8.11
N THR A 3 8.78 15.70 -7.84
CA THR A 3 10.21 15.31 -7.87
C THR A 3 10.67 14.68 -6.55
N VAL A 4 9.82 14.68 -5.52
CA VAL A 4 10.12 14.15 -4.19
C VAL A 4 9.45 12.78 -4.05
N PRO A 5 10.21 11.71 -3.74
CA PRO A 5 9.64 10.42 -3.38
C PRO A 5 8.70 10.61 -2.18
N SER A 6 7.45 10.21 -2.34
CA SER A 6 6.46 10.25 -1.28
C SER A 6 6.15 8.82 -0.87
N THR A 7 6.09 8.55 0.44
CA THR A 7 5.75 7.23 0.97
C THR A 7 4.31 7.27 1.47
N ILE A 8 3.49 6.34 0.99
CA ILE A 8 2.13 6.13 1.46
C ILE A 8 2.15 4.98 2.46
N VAL A 9 1.56 5.20 3.63
CA VAL A 9 1.42 4.17 4.66
C VAL A 9 -0.04 3.78 4.77
N VAL A 10 -0.31 2.49 4.57
CA VAL A 10 -1.67 1.93 4.58
C VAL A 10 -1.88 1.10 5.84
N PHE A 11 -2.98 1.39 6.53
CA PHE A 11 -3.44 0.66 7.71
C PHE A 11 -4.80 0.03 7.40
N THR A 12 -4.99 -1.22 7.81
CA THR A 12 -6.31 -1.87 7.78
C THR A 12 -6.85 -2.00 9.19
N GLU A 13 -7.96 -1.31 9.48
CA GLU A 13 -8.64 -1.39 10.77
C GLU A 13 -9.46 -2.68 10.88
N ASP A 14 -10.14 -3.08 9.80
CA ASP A 14 -10.91 -4.31 9.74
C ASP A 14 -10.08 -5.46 9.14
N LYS A 15 -9.18 -5.99 9.97
CA LYS A 15 -8.32 -7.13 9.61
C LYS A 15 -9.09 -8.40 9.29
N LYS A 16 -10.35 -8.51 9.70
CA LYS A 16 -11.17 -9.72 9.54
C LYS A 16 -11.84 -9.75 8.17
N ASN A 17 -12.42 -8.63 7.74
CA ASN A 17 -13.10 -8.53 6.44
C ASN A 17 -12.17 -8.03 5.33
N LEU A 18 -11.13 -7.26 5.67
CA LEU A 18 -10.13 -6.77 4.72
C LEU A 18 -8.70 -7.09 5.19
N PRO A 19 -8.28 -8.36 5.07
CA PRO A 19 -6.91 -8.78 5.30
C PRO A 19 -5.91 -7.93 4.52
N ILE A 20 -4.75 -7.68 5.13
CA ILE A 20 -3.71 -6.79 4.57
C ILE A 20 -3.23 -7.24 3.18
N LYS A 21 -3.26 -8.55 2.93
CA LYS A 21 -2.94 -9.16 1.63
C LYS A 21 -3.82 -8.64 0.50
N TYR A 22 -5.12 -8.42 0.76
CA TYR A 22 -6.04 -7.87 -0.23
C TYR A 22 -5.88 -6.35 -0.37
N ALA A 23 -5.59 -5.65 0.74
CA ALA A 23 -5.25 -4.23 0.69
C ALA A 23 -4.02 -3.98 -0.21
N ALA A 24 -2.99 -4.82 -0.14
CA ALA A 24 -1.82 -4.72 -1.01
C ALA A 24 -2.17 -4.86 -2.51
N VAL A 25 -3.09 -5.76 -2.86
CA VAL A 25 -3.56 -5.94 -4.25
C VAL A 25 -4.30 -4.69 -4.74
N VAL A 26 -5.22 -4.15 -3.93
CA VAL A 26 -5.98 -2.93 -4.26
C VAL A 26 -5.03 -1.75 -4.44
N MET A 27 -4.05 -1.61 -3.55
CA MET A 27 -3.06 -0.53 -3.61
C MET A 27 -2.16 -0.63 -4.84
N LYS A 28 -1.74 -1.85 -5.21
CA LYS A 28 -0.98 -2.07 -6.45
C LYS A 28 -1.76 -1.68 -7.71
N GLN A 29 -3.09 -1.86 -7.71
CA GLN A 29 -3.93 -1.43 -8.83
C GLN A 29 -4.16 0.07 -8.85
N LEU A 30 -4.46 0.69 -7.70
CA LEU A 30 -4.65 2.14 -7.58
C LEU A 30 -3.39 2.92 -7.98
N PHE A 31 -2.22 2.42 -7.60
CA PHE A 31 -0.94 3.07 -7.82
C PHE A 31 -0.07 2.32 -8.84
N GLN A 32 -0.69 1.72 -9.86
CA GLN A 32 0.01 0.90 -10.85
C GLN A 32 1.17 1.64 -11.55
N TYR A 33 1.06 2.97 -11.70
CA TYR A 33 2.07 3.80 -12.34
C TYR A 33 2.67 4.77 -11.33
N GLY A 34 4.00 4.72 -11.16
CA GLY A 34 4.74 5.61 -10.26
C GLY A 34 5.12 5.01 -8.91
N VAL A 35 4.72 3.78 -8.61
CA VAL A 35 5.19 3.05 -7.42
C VAL A 35 6.54 2.43 -7.69
N ARG A 36 7.48 2.71 -6.79
CA ARG A 36 8.85 2.23 -6.88
C ARG A 36 9.05 0.93 -6.10
N GLU A 37 8.35 0.79 -4.98
CA GLU A 37 8.45 -0.36 -4.08
C GLU A 37 7.15 -0.53 -3.28
N VAL A 38 6.81 -1.78 -2.94
CA VAL A 38 5.72 -2.07 -2.00
C VAL A 38 6.26 -3.00 -0.93
N VAL A 39 6.23 -2.57 0.34
CA VAL A 39 6.75 -3.35 1.48
C VAL A 39 5.61 -3.68 2.43
N ASP A 40 5.43 -4.98 2.70
CA ASP A 40 4.47 -5.49 3.69
C ASP A 40 5.20 -5.70 5.04
N HIS A 41 4.71 -5.01 6.07
CA HIS A 41 5.19 -5.10 7.45
C HIS A 41 4.15 -5.75 8.38
N GLY A 42 3.33 -6.67 7.88
CA GLY A 42 2.40 -7.48 8.66
C GLY A 42 1.17 -6.74 9.18
N ASP A 43 1.36 -5.54 9.73
CA ASP A 43 0.31 -4.62 10.18
C ASP A 43 0.13 -3.39 9.27
N LYS A 44 1.10 -3.14 8.37
CA LYS A 44 1.17 -1.97 7.50
C LYS A 44 1.70 -2.32 6.12
N ILE A 45 1.30 -1.53 5.13
CA ILE A 45 1.89 -1.56 3.79
C ILE A 45 2.50 -0.19 3.50
N TYR A 46 3.73 -0.19 3.00
CA TYR A 46 4.44 0.99 2.52
C TYR A 46 4.48 0.95 1.00
N ILE A 47 4.14 2.08 0.36
CA ILE A 47 4.08 2.25 -1.10
C ILE A 47 4.85 3.51 -1.47
#